data_AF-A0A024HFU7-F1
#
_entry.id   AF-A0A024HFU7-F1
#
_cell.length_a   1.000
_cell.length_b   1.000
_cell.length_c   1.000
_cell.angle_alpha   90.00
_cell.angle_beta   90.00
_cell.angle_gamma   90.00
#
_symmetry.space_group_name_H-M   'P 1'
#
loop_
_entity.id
_entity.type
_entity.pdbx_description
1 polymer ?
#
loop_
_entity_poly.entity_id
_entity_poly.type
_entity_poly.pdbx_seq_one_letter_code
_entity_poly.pdbx_strand_id
1 'polypeptide(L)' 'MQQSLKARPEMMAKRRAIVEHPFGNLKQWVFGYGRFLLRQLAGARTEMALAVQAYNLKRAIQVLGARRLIELMA' A
#
# COMPACT_ATOMS: atom_id res chain seq x y z
N MET A 1 -14.26 -8.35 13.60
CA MET A 1 -13.29 -8.89 12.64
C MET A 1 -13.14 -10.41 12.75
N GLN A 2 -12.78 -10.97 13.92
CA GLN A 2 -12.54 -12.42 14.07
C GLN A 2 -13.76 -13.29 13.73
N GLN A 3 -14.97 -12.91 14.15
CA GLN A 3 -16.20 -13.63 13.85
C GLN A 3 -16.50 -13.69 12.33
N SER A 4 -16.29 -12.57 11.62
CA SER A 4 -16.45 -12.48 10.17
C SER A 4 -15.44 -13.32 9.38
N LEU A 5 -14.20 -13.44 9.90
CA LEU A 5 -13.16 -14.29 9.31
C LEU A 5 -13.42 -15.79 9.54
N LYS A 6 -14.01 -16.16 10.69
CA LYS A 6 -14.44 -17.55 10.94
C LYS A 6 -15.57 -17.99 10.02
N ALA A 7 -16.48 -17.09 9.66
CA ALA A 7 -17.59 -17.39 8.76
C ALA A 7 -17.17 -17.50 7.26
N ARG A 8 -16.00 -16.97 6.90
CA ARG A 8 -15.48 -16.92 5.51
C ARG A 8 -13.97 -17.15 5.49
N PRO A 9 -13.52 -18.41 5.68
CA PRO A 9 -12.09 -18.73 5.81
C PRO A 9 -11.26 -18.35 4.58
N GLU A 10 -11.86 -18.28 3.38
CA GLU A 10 -11.23 -17.88 2.13
C GLU A 10 -10.80 -16.41 2.09
N MET A 11 -11.36 -15.56 2.94
CA MET A 11 -11.07 -14.12 2.97
C MET A 11 -9.60 -13.82 3.27
N MET A 12 -8.97 -14.61 4.15
CA MET A 12 -7.55 -14.43 4.48
C MET A 12 -6.64 -14.81 3.31
N ALA A 13 -6.99 -15.89 2.59
CA ALA A 13 -6.25 -16.32 1.41
C ALA A 13 -6.34 -15.28 0.28
N LYS A 14 -7.55 -14.79 0.00
CA LYS A 14 -7.77 -13.71 -0.99
C LYS A 14 -7.02 -12.44 -0.60
N ARG A 15 -7.10 -12.03 0.67
CA ARG A 15 -6.39 -10.86 1.16
C ARG A 15 -4.88 -11.00 0.95
N ARG A 16 -4.30 -12.14 1.29
CA ARG A 16 -2.88 -12.43 1.07
C ARG A 16 -2.50 -12.25 -0.39
N ALA A 17 -3.23 -12.89 -1.31
CA ALA A 17 -2.96 -12.79 -2.75
C ALA A 17 -3.06 -11.35 -3.27
N ILE A 18 -4.06 -10.58 -2.82
CA ILE A 18 -4.26 -9.19 -3.27
C ILE A 18 -3.13 -8.28 -2.77
N VAL A 19 -2.67 -8.46 -1.53
CA VAL A 19 -1.65 -7.56 -0.96
C VAL A 19 -0.22 -7.89 -1.42
N GLU A 20 0.04 -9.11 -1.90
CA GLU A 20 1.37 -9.50 -2.38
C GLU A 20 1.88 -8.58 -3.49
N HIS A 21 1.01 -8.20 -4.45
CA HIS A 21 1.39 -7.30 -5.53
C HIS A 21 1.80 -5.87 -5.09
N PRO A 22 1.00 -5.12 -4.31
CA PRO A 22 1.39 -3.79 -3.84
C PRO A 22 2.62 -3.85 -2.93
N PHE A 23 2.74 -4.84 -2.05
CA PHE A 23 3.94 -4.97 -1.21
C PHE A 23 5.19 -5.32 -2.03
N GLY A 24 5.06 -6.14 -3.07
CA GLY A 24 6.15 -6.41 -4.02
C GLY A 24 6.61 -5.13 -4.73
N ASN A 25 5.66 -4.30 -5.18
CA ASN A 25 5.97 -3.02 -5.81
C ASN A 25 6.69 -2.07 -4.86
N LEU A 26 6.19 -1.91 -3.62
CA LEU A 26 6.81 -1.06 -2.62
C LEU A 26 8.26 -1.47 -2.35
N LYS A 27 8.48 -2.77 -2.11
CA LYS A 27 9.82 -3.31 -1.80
C LYS A 27 10.81 -3.10 -2.95
N GLN A 28 10.41 -3.36 -4.18
CA GLN A 28 11.32 -3.25 -5.33
C GLN A 28 11.52 -1.82 -5.79
N TRP A 29 10.44 -1.06 -5.97
CA TRP A 29 10.49 0.23 -6.65
C TRP A 29 10.61 1.43 -5.72
N VAL A 30 10.04 1.36 -4.51
CA VAL A 30 10.05 2.50 -3.59
C VAL A 30 11.19 2.38 -2.58
N PHE A 31 11.41 1.18 -2.03
CA PHE A 31 12.46 0.94 -1.05
C PHE A 31 13.79 0.45 -1.66
N GLY A 32 13.88 0.34 -2.99
CA GLY A 32 15.11 -0.04 -3.70
C GLY A 32 15.83 -1.23 -3.05
N TYR A 33 15.27 -2.44 -3.17
CA TYR A 33 15.66 -3.68 -2.46
C TYR A 33 15.10 -3.88 -1.04
N GLY A 34 14.00 -3.21 -0.70
CA GLY A 34 13.21 -3.51 0.50
C GLY A 34 13.85 -3.12 1.84
N ARG A 35 14.78 -2.16 1.83
CA ARG A 35 15.47 -1.68 3.04
C ARG A 35 14.92 -0.33 3.47
N PHE A 36 14.80 -0.12 4.78
CA PHE A 36 14.56 1.20 5.36
C PHE A 36 15.88 1.97 5.47
N LEU A 37 15.82 3.27 5.23
CA LEU A 37 16.98 4.17 5.31
C LEU A 37 17.12 4.79 6.70
N LEU A 38 16.00 5.05 7.36
CA LEU A 38 15.93 5.61 8.70
C LEU A 38 16.00 4.51 9.75
N ARG A 39 16.48 4.91 10.93
CA ARG A 39 16.61 4.03 12.09
C ARG A 39 15.41 4.24 13.01
N GLN A 40 15.19 3.26 13.89
CA GLN A 40 14.12 3.25 14.89
C GLN A 40 12.71 3.15 14.29
N LEU A 41 11.74 2.78 15.15
CA LEU A 41 10.35 2.60 14.73
C LEU A 41 9.73 3.87 14.16
N ALA A 42 10.09 5.05 14.69
CA ALA A 42 9.59 6.33 14.20
C ALA A 42 10.01 6.56 12.73
N GLY A 43 11.29 6.34 12.40
CA GLY A 43 11.80 6.46 11.03
C GLY A 43 11.15 5.47 10.07
N ALA A 44 11.13 4.18 10.44
CA ALA A 44 10.52 3.14 9.61
C ALA A 44 9.02 3.38 9.38
N ARG A 45 8.28 3.90 10.37
CA ARG A 45 6.87 4.27 10.21
C ARG A 45 6.69 5.42 9.22
N THR A 46 7.53 6.45 9.28
CA THR A 46 7.48 7.57 8.34
C THR A 46 7.78 7.10 6.91
N GLU A 47 8.82 6.30 6.71
CA GLU A 47 9.14 5.73 5.39
C GLU A 47 7.99 4.87 4.85
N MET A 48 7.42 4.01 5.67
CA MET A 48 6.28 3.19 5.27
C MET A 48 5.05 4.05 4.89
N ALA A 49 4.75 5.09 5.68
CA ALA A 49 3.64 6.00 5.40
C ALA A 49 3.82 6.72 4.06
N LEU A 50 5.02 7.27 3.81
CA LEU A 50 5.34 7.95 2.55
C LEU A 50 5.28 6.98 1.37
N ALA A 51 5.84 5.78 1.51
CA ALA A 51 5.86 4.80 0.44
C ALA A 51 4.44 4.34 0.05
N VAL A 52 3.60 4.03 1.04
CA VAL A 52 2.19 3.68 0.81
C VAL A 52 1.42 4.84 0.20
N GLN A 53 1.64 6.07 0.66
CA GLN A 53 0.98 7.25 0.11
C GLN A 53 1.35 7.49 -1.35
N ALA A 54 2.64 7.37 -1.70
CA ALA A 54 3.13 7.49 -3.07
C ALA A 54 2.54 6.40 -3.99
N TYR A 55 2.51 5.15 -3.52
CA TYR A 55 1.89 4.06 -4.27
C TYR A 55 0.40 4.30 -4.51
N ASN A 56 -0.34 4.73 -3.48
CA ASN A 56 -1.77 5.00 -3.58
C ASN A 56 -2.05 6.16 -4.54
N LEU A 57 -1.26 7.25 -4.50
CA LEU A 57 -1.40 8.35 -5.45
C LEU A 57 -1.10 7.90 -6.89
N LYS A 58 -0.02 7.16 -7.10
CA LYS A 58 0.31 6.60 -8.42
C LYS A 58 -0.83 5.73 -8.95
N ARG A 59 -1.41 4.87 -8.11
CA ARG A 59 -2.55 4.03 -8.47
C ARG A 59 -3.81 4.84 -8.75
N ALA A 60 -4.12 5.83 -7.93
CA ALA A 60 -5.27 6.70 -8.12
C ALA A 60 -5.17 7.47 -9.45
N ILE A 61 -3.98 7.99 -9.79
CA ILE A 61 -3.72 8.62 -11.09
C ILE A 61 -3.93 7.63 -12.24
N GLN A 62 -3.50 6.37 -12.10
CA GLN A 62 -3.71 5.35 -13.14
C GLN A 62 -5.18 4.97 -13.34
N VAL A 63 -5.98 4.95 -12.27
CA VAL A 63 -7.40 4.57 -12.34
C VAL A 63 -8.30 5.74 -12.75
N LEU A 64 -8.06 6.92 -12.19
CA LEU A 64 -8.94 8.09 -12.35
C LEU A 64 -8.42 9.08 -13.38
N GLY A 65 -7.12 9.09 -13.68
CA GLY A 65 -6.44 10.18 -14.37
C GLY A 65 -6.08 11.33 -13.42
N ALA A 66 -5.01 12.06 -13.74
CA ALA A 66 -4.49 13.12 -12.87
C ALA A 66 -5.49 14.28 -12.69
N ARG A 67 -6.11 14.75 -13.78
CA ARG A 67 -7.07 15.86 -13.75
C ARG A 67 -8.27 15.55 -12.85
N ARG A 68 -8.90 14.39 -13.05
CA ARG A 68 -10.06 13.96 -12.27
C ARG A 68 -9.72 13.77 -10.80
N LEU A 69 -8.53 13.24 -10.49
CA LEU A 69 -8.07 13.11 -9.11
C LEU A 69 -7.97 14.48 -8.42
N ILE A 70 -7.37 15.48 -9.07
CA ILE A 70 -7.21 16.83 -8.51
C ILE A 70 -8.57 17.47 -8.27
N GLU A 71 -9.52 17.34 -9.21
CA GLU A 71 -10.89 17.86 -9.06
C GLU A 71 -11.63 17.27 -7.85
N LEU A 72 -11.35 16.02 -7.47
CA LEU A 72 -11.98 15.36 -6.31
C LEU A 72 -11.31 15.69 -4.96
N MET A 73 -10.14 16.34 -4.98
CA MET A 73 -9.39 16.71 -3.78
C MET A 73 -9.60 18.18 -3.36
N ALA A 74 -10.18 19.00 -4.24
CA ALA A 74 -10.58 20.38 -3.97
C ALA A 74 -11.89 20.42 -3.18
#